data_AF-A2E510-F1
#
_entry.id   AF-A2E510-F1
#
_cell.length_a   1.000
_cell.length_b   1.000
_cell.length_c   1.000
_cell.angle_alpha   90.00
_cell.angle_beta   90.00
_cell.angle_gamma   90.00
#
_symmetry.space_group_name_H-M   'P 1'
#
loop_
_entity.id
_entity.type
_entity.pdbx_description
1 polymer ?
#
loop_
_entity_poly.entity_id
_entity_poly.type
_entity_poly.pdbx_seq_one_letter_code
_entity_poly.pdbx_strand_id
1 'polypeptide(L)'
;MIFFFILGLLYSAINPVRKLPIHKKWELADGRFLLLREGTICQHMFVYRCYLDTRAYISDGTNEVDFTKTSGIVKLADGRTAKVGDDNYLRVIGSSLESTETHRLGQVDRFLD
;
A
#
# COMPACT_ATOMS: atom_id res chain seq x y z
N MET A 1 -29.02 -3.52 -26.94
CA MET A 1 -28.18 -4.21 -25.94
C MET A 1 -26.92 -3.38 -25.63
N ILE A 2 -27.09 -2.09 -25.27
CA ILE A 2 -25.99 -1.13 -25.04
C ILE A 2 -26.14 -0.45 -23.65
N PHE A 3 -27.27 -0.66 -22.97
CA PHE A 3 -27.61 0.06 -21.74
C PHE A 3 -26.98 -0.51 -20.44
N PHE A 4 -26.51 -1.77 -20.45
CA PHE A 4 -25.93 -2.41 -19.26
C PHE A 4 -24.45 -2.08 -19.02
N PHE A 5 -23.71 -1.69 -20.07
CA PHE A 5 -22.29 -1.32 -19.95
C PHE A 5 -22.10 0.04 -19.27
N ILE A 6 -23.04 0.96 -19.43
CA ILE A 6 -22.97 2.32 -18.86
C ILE A 6 -23.26 2.29 -17.35
N LEU A 7 -24.16 1.42 -16.88
CA LEU A 7 -24.44 1.28 -15.44
C LEU A 7 -23.25 0.70 -14.66
N GLY A 8 -22.49 -0.23 -15.27
CA GLY A 8 -21.29 -0.82 -14.65
C GLY A 8 -20.18 0.19 -14.42
N LEU A 9 -19.97 1.11 -15.37
CA LEU A 9 -19.00 2.20 -15.24
C LEU A 9 -19.41 3.23 -14.18
N LEU A 10 -20.71 3.48 -14.00
CA LEU A 10 -21.21 4.39 -12.98
C LEU A 10 -21.12 3.80 -11.56
N TYR A 11 -21.25 2.49 -11.38
CA TYR A 11 -21.21 1.87 -10.05
C TYR A 11 -19.81 1.95 -9.41
N SER A 12 -18.74 1.85 -10.20
CA SER A 12 -17.36 2.01 -9.72
C SER A 12 -17.02 3.44 -9.26
N ALA A 13 -17.86 4.44 -9.56
CA ALA A 13 -17.65 5.83 -9.16
C ALA A 13 -18.23 6.20 -7.78
N ILE A 14 -18.99 5.30 -7.13
CA ILE A 14 -19.88 5.70 -6.02
C ILE A 14 -19.16 5.81 -4.66
N ASN A 15 -17.98 5.23 -4.48
CA ASN A 15 -17.16 5.47 -3.28
C ASN A 15 -15.69 5.18 -3.58
N PRO A 16 -14.86 6.15 -3.99
CA PRO A 16 -13.42 5.93 -3.95
C PRO A 16 -13.06 5.73 -2.48
N VAL A 17 -12.78 4.48 -2.08
CA VAL A 17 -12.11 4.20 -0.81
C VAL A 17 -10.90 5.13 -0.78
N ARG A 18 -10.91 6.10 0.15
CA ARG A 18 -9.91 7.17 0.16
C ARG A 18 -8.55 6.53 0.35
N LYS A 19 -7.78 6.43 -0.75
CA LYS A 19 -6.44 5.85 -0.71
C LYS A 19 -5.56 6.76 0.15
N LEU A 20 -4.84 6.17 1.08
CA LEU A 20 -3.85 6.90 1.88
C LEU A 20 -2.80 7.56 0.96
N PRO A 21 -2.23 8.71 1.36
CA PRO A 21 -1.15 9.35 0.62
C PRO A 21 0.00 8.39 0.32
N ILE A 22 0.69 8.60 -0.82
CA ILE A 22 1.92 7.85 -1.13
C ILE A 22 3.05 8.43 -0.27
N HIS A 23 3.63 7.61 0.59
CA HIS A 23 4.78 7.97 1.41
C HIS A 23 6.10 7.61 0.70
N LYS A 24 6.16 6.41 0.10
CA LYS A 24 7.30 5.95 -0.72
C LYS A 24 6.83 5.27 -1.99
N LYS A 25 7.68 5.32 -3.01
CA LYS A 25 7.48 4.70 -4.32
C LYS A 25 8.79 4.11 -4.80
N TRP A 26 8.77 2.84 -5.22
CA TRP A 26 9.90 2.16 -5.86
C TRP A 26 9.46 1.60 -7.22
N GLU A 27 10.35 1.66 -8.20
CA GLU A 27 10.13 1.05 -9.50
C GLU A 27 10.50 -0.44 -9.45
N LEU A 28 9.65 -1.27 -10.04
CA LEU A 28 9.86 -2.71 -10.16
C LEU A 28 10.60 -3.02 -11.46
N ALA A 29 11.30 -4.15 -11.48
CA ALA A 29 12.02 -4.60 -12.67
C ALA A 29 11.12 -4.84 -13.91
N ASP A 30 9.80 -4.94 -13.72
CA ASP A 30 8.80 -5.13 -14.78
C ASP A 30 8.07 -3.83 -15.19
N GLY A 31 8.55 -2.66 -14.73
CA GLY A 31 7.99 -1.35 -15.06
C GLY A 31 6.77 -0.94 -14.24
N ARG A 32 6.29 -1.79 -13.33
CA ARG A 32 5.28 -1.43 -12.32
C ARG A 32 5.92 -0.68 -11.14
N PHE A 33 5.11 -0.31 -10.16
CA PHE A 33 5.56 0.37 -8.94
C PHE A 33 5.16 -0.39 -7.67
N LEU A 34 6.06 -0.45 -6.71
CA LEU A 34 5.74 -0.72 -5.31
C LEU A 34 5.47 0.62 -4.61
N LEU A 35 4.30 0.75 -4.00
CA LEU A 35 3.86 1.94 -3.29
C LEU A 35 3.72 1.61 -1.80
N LEU A 36 4.36 2.41 -0.95
CA LEU A 36 4.04 2.47 0.48
C LEU A 36 3.11 3.65 0.68
N ARG A 37 1.89 3.38 1.11
CA ARG A 37 0.91 4.40 1.46
C ARG A 37 0.78 4.47 2.97
N GLU A 38 0.77 5.67 3.50
CA GLU A 38 0.72 5.91 4.94
C GLU A 38 -0.14 7.14 5.23
N GLY A 39 -0.94 7.06 6.26
CA GLY A 39 -1.66 8.22 6.76
C GLY A 39 -2.50 7.91 7.99
N THR A 40 -3.02 8.97 8.59
CA THR A 40 -3.89 8.86 9.76
C THR A 40 -5.31 8.57 9.32
N ILE A 41 -5.91 7.53 9.89
CA ILE A 41 -7.34 7.26 9.77
C ILE A 41 -7.96 7.46 11.15
N CYS A 42 -9.02 8.25 11.20
CA CYS A 42 -9.80 8.46 12.41
C CYS A 42 -11.16 7.82 12.25
N GLN A 43 -11.59 7.07 13.27
CA GLN A 43 -12.88 6.39 13.30
C GLN A 43 -13.72 6.87 14.47
N HIS A 44 -15.00 7.09 14.19
CA HIS A 44 -16.02 7.40 15.17
C HIS A 44 -16.94 6.17 15.29
N MET A 45 -16.66 5.27 16.23
CA MET A 45 -17.60 4.20 16.60
C MET A 45 -18.20 4.48 17.98
N PHE A 46 -17.41 4.36 19.06
CA PHE A 46 -17.82 4.65 20.44
C PHE A 46 -16.91 5.65 21.17
N VAL A 47 -15.66 5.73 20.74
CA VAL A 47 -14.65 6.72 21.16
C VAL A 47 -13.96 7.20 19.89
N TYR A 48 -13.66 8.50 19.82
CA TYR A 48 -12.86 9.02 18.72
C TYR A 48 -11.44 8.47 18.85
N ARG A 49 -11.03 7.65 17.88
CA ARG A 49 -9.68 7.10 17.80
C ARG A 49 -9.06 7.40 16.45
N CYS A 50 -7.82 7.85 16.48
CA CYS A 50 -7.00 8.01 15.30
C CYS A 50 -5.84 7.03 15.37
N TYR A 51 -5.59 6.33 14.29
CA TYR A 51 -4.46 5.43 14.14
C TYR A 51 -3.70 5.80 12.88
N LEU A 52 -2.38 5.62 12.93
CA LEU A 52 -1.56 5.61 11.73
C LEU A 52 -1.80 4.27 11.03
N ASP A 53 -2.09 4.30 9.75
CA ASP A 53 -2.25 3.09 8.93
C ASP A 53 -1.23 3.14 7.80
N THR A 54 -0.52 2.02 7.62
CA THR A 54 0.53 1.88 6.61
C THR A 54 0.29 0.63 5.79
N ARG A 55 0.24 0.77 4.47
CA ARG A 55 -0.12 -0.32 3.55
C ARG A 55 0.76 -0.31 2.31
N ALA A 56 1.11 -1.50 1.82
CA ALA A 56 1.94 -1.69 0.64
C ALA A 56 1.10 -2.18 -0.55
N TYR A 57 1.30 -1.59 -1.73
CA TYR A 57 0.56 -1.92 -2.95
C TYR A 57 1.49 -2.07 -4.15
N ILE A 58 1.14 -2.94 -5.08
CA ILE A 58 1.73 -2.99 -6.42
C ILE A 58 0.79 -2.24 -7.37
N SER A 59 1.34 -1.32 -8.16
CA SER A 59 0.57 -0.52 -9.12
C SER A 59 1.14 -0.62 -10.53
N ASP A 60 0.26 -0.83 -11.52
CA ASP A 60 0.57 -0.71 -12.94
C ASP A 60 0.31 0.70 -13.49
N GLY A 61 0.01 1.67 -12.61
CA GLY A 61 -0.39 3.04 -12.97
C GLY A 61 -1.91 3.24 -13.11
N THR A 62 -2.68 2.17 -13.32
CA THR A 62 -4.15 2.19 -13.41
C THR A 62 -4.80 1.53 -12.21
N ASN A 63 -4.32 0.34 -11.86
CA ASN A 63 -4.80 -0.51 -10.78
C ASN A 63 -3.78 -0.58 -9.65
N GLU A 64 -4.27 -0.93 -8.46
CA GLU A 64 -3.45 -1.22 -7.30
C GLU A 64 -3.90 -2.54 -6.67
N VAL A 65 -2.96 -3.42 -6.38
CA VAL A 65 -3.17 -4.68 -5.68
C VAL A 65 -2.42 -4.64 -4.37
N ASP A 66 -3.08 -5.06 -3.29
CA ASP A 66 -2.47 -5.17 -1.97
C ASP A 66 -1.29 -6.14 -2.02
N PHE A 67 -0.08 -5.63 -1.77
CA PHE A 67 1.14 -6.41 -1.88
C PHE A 67 1.20 -7.54 -0.84
N THR A 68 0.58 -7.34 0.32
CA THR A 68 0.51 -8.35 1.40
C THR A 68 -0.30 -9.58 1.01
N LYS A 69 -1.17 -9.46 0.00
CA LYS A 69 -2.00 -10.55 -0.53
C LYS A 69 -1.38 -11.27 -1.73
N THR A 70 -0.14 -10.93 -2.09
CA THR A 70 0.60 -11.56 -3.18
C THR A 70 1.61 -12.59 -2.64
N SER A 71 2.57 -13.02 -3.46
CA SER A 71 3.75 -13.77 -2.98
C SER A 71 4.56 -13.03 -1.91
N GLY A 72 4.33 -11.72 -1.76
CA GLY A 72 5.00 -10.89 -0.76
C GLY A 72 6.47 -10.62 -1.10
N ILE A 73 6.96 -10.95 -2.31
CA ILE A 73 8.34 -10.72 -2.75
C ILE A 73 8.35 -10.19 -4.18
N VAL A 74 9.07 -9.09 -4.43
CA VAL A 74 9.29 -8.49 -5.76
C VAL A 74 10.71 -7.99 -5.93
N LYS A 75 11.18 -7.95 -7.19
CA LYS A 75 12.48 -7.36 -7.56
C LYS A 75 12.29 -5.92 -8.01
N LEU A 76 13.11 -5.02 -7.47
CA LEU A 76 13.15 -3.62 -7.83
C LEU A 76 14.02 -3.39 -9.07
N ALA A 77 13.76 -2.30 -9.79
CA ALA A 77 14.52 -1.91 -10.98
C ALA A 77 15.99 -1.60 -10.66
N ASP A 78 16.27 -1.15 -9.44
CA ASP A 78 17.64 -0.90 -8.94
C ASP A 78 18.38 -2.18 -8.51
N GLY A 79 17.78 -3.37 -8.72
CA GLY A 79 18.36 -4.67 -8.41
C GLY A 79 18.10 -5.16 -6.98
N ARG A 80 17.56 -4.33 -6.08
CA ARG A 80 17.17 -4.75 -4.73
C ARG A 80 15.94 -5.66 -4.74
N THR A 81 15.67 -6.29 -3.60
CA THR A 81 14.47 -7.10 -3.38
C THR A 81 13.61 -6.47 -2.30
N ALA A 82 12.30 -6.32 -2.57
CA ALA A 82 11.33 -5.95 -1.57
C ALA A 82 10.54 -7.17 -1.12
N LYS A 83 10.38 -7.35 0.20
CA LYS A 83 9.64 -8.47 0.80
C LYS A 83 8.75 -8.00 1.95
N VAL A 84 7.54 -8.55 2.03
CA VAL A 84 6.71 -8.53 3.24
C VAL A 84 6.96 -9.82 4.02
N GLY A 85 7.33 -9.70 5.29
CA GLY A 85 7.46 -10.83 6.21
C GLY A 85 6.15 -11.14 6.93
N ASP A 86 6.08 -12.33 7.54
CA ASP A 86 4.92 -12.75 8.37
C ASP A 86 4.75 -11.87 9.62
N ASP A 87 5.76 -11.06 9.95
CA ASP A 87 5.76 -10.08 11.02
C ASP A 87 5.10 -8.73 10.63
N ASN A 88 4.50 -8.65 9.44
CA ASN A 88 3.88 -7.45 8.88
C ASN A 88 4.86 -6.28 8.67
N TYR A 89 6.10 -6.58 8.31
CA TYR A 89 7.06 -5.55 7.88
C TYR A 89 7.37 -5.69 6.40
N LEU A 90 7.28 -4.56 5.68
CA LEU A 90 7.88 -4.40 4.37
C LEU A 90 9.36 -4.08 4.52
N ARG A 91 10.22 -4.87 3.87
CA ARG A 91 11.66 -4.69 3.85
C ARG A 91 12.14 -4.52 2.42
N VAL A 92 12.86 -3.42 2.14
CA VAL A 92 13.59 -3.22 0.89
C VAL A 92 15.06 -3.51 1.17
N ILE A 93 15.51 -4.68 0.76
CA ILE A 93 16.80 -5.27 1.14
C ILE A 93 17.91 -4.66 0.28
N GLY A 94 18.79 -3.89 0.93
CA GLY A 94 20.00 -3.35 0.32
C GLY A 94 21.18 -4.34 0.36
N SER A 95 22.35 -3.90 -0.10
CA SER A 95 23.60 -4.67 -0.04
C SER A 95 24.20 -4.74 1.36
N SER A 96 23.71 -3.90 2.28
CA SER A 96 24.12 -3.80 3.69
C SER A 96 22.90 -3.57 4.59
N LEU A 97 23.11 -3.70 5.90
CA LEU A 97 22.06 -3.38 6.88
C LEU A 97 21.64 -1.90 6.80
N GLU A 98 22.60 -1.00 6.63
CA GLU A 98 22.36 0.45 6.53
C GLU A 98 21.55 0.85 5.29
N SER A 99 21.67 0.08 4.21
CA SER A 99 20.92 0.30 2.97
C SER A 99 19.58 -0.45 2.92
N THR A 100 19.23 -1.18 3.99
CA THR A 100 17.96 -1.88 4.10
C THR A 100 16.90 -0.98 4.73
N GLU A 101 15.82 -0.71 4.00
CA GLU A 101 14.67 0.05 4.51
C GLU A 101 13.67 -0.92 5.14
N THR A 102 13.14 -0.63 6.33
CA THR A 102 12.15 -1.45 7.03
C THR A 102 10.95 -0.59 7.44
N HIS A 103 9.75 -1.01 7.06
CA HIS A 103 8.50 -0.30 7.29
C HIS A 103 7.47 -1.22 7.93
N ARG A 104 6.94 -0.84 9.09
CA ARG A 104 5.83 -1.56 9.73
C ARG A 104 4.55 -1.33 8.91
N LEU A 105 3.81 -2.40 8.66
CA LEU A 105 2.51 -2.36 8.01
C LEU A 105 1.37 -2.52 9.04
N GLY A 106 0.19 -2.07 8.65
CA GLY A 106 -1.03 -2.12 9.45
C GLY A 106 -1.20 -0.90 10.35
N GLN A 107 -2.12 -1.05 11.32
CA GLN A 107 -2.54 0.03 12.19
C GLN A 107 -1.62 0.16 13.42
N VAL A 108 -1.29 1.39 13.74
CA VAL A 108 -0.56 1.78 14.95
C VAL A 108 -1.37 2.85 15.66
N ASP A 109 -1.77 2.59 16.91
CA ASP A 109 -2.43 3.62 17.71
C ASP A 109 -1.47 4.81 17.86
N ARG A 110 -1.92 5.99 17.41
CA ARG A 110 -1.34 7.24 17.88
C ARG A 110 -2.07 7.58 19.16
N PHE A 111 -1.51 7.19 20.30
CA PHE A 111 -1.82 7.92 21.51
C PHE A 111 -1.34 9.36 21.28
N LEU A 112 -2.28 10.30 21.27
CA LEU A 112 -1.93 11.71 21.30
C LEU A 112 -1.27 11.93 22.67
N ASP A 113 0.05 12.11 22.67
CA ASP A 113 0.77 12.71 23.80
C ASP A 113 0.28 14.14 24.04
#